data_AF-A0A9X3N4K2-F1
#
_entry.id   AF-A0A9X3N4K2-F1
#
_cell.length_a   1.000
_cell.length_b   1.000
_cell.length_c   1.000
_cell.angle_alpha   90.00
_cell.angle_beta   90.00
_cell.angle_gamma   90.00
#
_symmetry.space_group_name_H-M   'P 1'
#
loop_
_entity.id
_entity.type
_entity.pdbx_description
1 polymer ?
#
loop_
_entity_poly.entity_id
_entity_poly.type
_entity_poly.pdbx_seq_one_letter_code
_entity_poly.pdbx_strand_id
1 'polypeptide(L)'
;MSAGDAGHQGAMRYSEEEIAAEEERLGAKLPDELRERLLAGVPESVLVKTTDGEDMDFSVWGPSTTDSDSKGREYPTPGMTKETQEVREMMGEFFPDDIVVAWGADGTGDLVVVLKDGSLAWWRHDDSDDELVAVEVDWDGP
;
A
#
# COMPACT_ATOMS: atom_id res chain seq x y z
N MET A 1 8.47 35.40 12.36
CA MET A 1 7.64 34.49 11.55
C MET A 1 8.61 33.57 10.85
N SER A 2 8.92 32.42 11.45
CA SER A 2 9.81 31.44 10.82
C SER A 2 8.96 30.59 9.89
N ALA A 3 9.38 30.51 8.64
CA ALA A 3 8.77 29.70 7.60
C ALA A 3 8.70 28.24 8.06
N GLY A 4 7.57 27.61 7.75
CA GLY A 4 7.28 26.22 8.06
C GLY A 4 8.35 25.31 7.46
N ASP A 5 8.79 24.37 8.29
CA ASP A 5 9.53 23.19 7.89
C ASP A 5 8.65 22.41 6.91
N ALA A 6 8.98 22.48 5.62
CA ALA A 6 8.38 21.58 4.64
C ALA A 6 8.91 20.20 4.97
N GLY A 7 8.07 19.40 5.64
CA GLY A 7 8.36 18.01 5.97
C GLY A 7 8.93 17.33 4.73
N HIS A 8 10.10 16.72 4.92
CA HIS A 8 10.76 15.91 3.92
C HIS A 8 9.82 14.74 3.59
N GLN A 9 8.94 14.89 2.60
CA GLN A 9 8.14 13.78 2.08
C GLN A 9 9.14 12.78 1.48
N GLY A 10 9.41 11.69 2.18
CA GLY A 10 10.28 10.64 1.69
C GLY A 10 9.64 10.00 0.46
N ALA A 11 10.43 9.68 -0.57
CA ALA A 11 9.93 8.78 -1.59
C ALA A 11 10.02 7.35 -1.06
N MET A 12 8.90 6.63 -1.02
CA MET A 12 8.86 5.19 -0.82
C MET A 12 9.37 4.50 -2.07
N ARG A 13 10.45 3.74 -1.94
CA ARG A 13 11.08 3.04 -3.06
C ARG A 13 11.47 1.63 -2.68
N TYR A 14 11.19 0.71 -3.59
CA TYR A 14 11.66 -0.67 -3.52
C TYR A 14 12.84 -0.86 -4.47
N SER A 15 13.77 -1.71 -4.07
CA SER A 15 14.73 -2.34 -4.98
C SER A 15 14.10 -3.52 -5.72
N GLU A 16 14.74 -3.96 -6.81
CA GLU A 16 14.32 -5.17 -7.54
C GLU A 16 14.33 -6.41 -6.64
N GLU A 17 15.28 -6.50 -5.71
CA GLU A 17 15.38 -7.61 -4.76
C GLU A 17 14.22 -7.60 -3.76
N GLU A 18 13.83 -6.42 -3.26
CA GLU A 18 12.69 -6.28 -2.35
C GLU A 18 11.37 -6.60 -3.05
N ILE A 19 11.15 -6.09 -4.28
CA ILE A 19 9.98 -6.48 -5.09
C ILE A 19 9.96 -8.00 -5.30
N ALA A 20 11.08 -8.59 -5.72
CA ALA A 20 11.15 -10.03 -5.97
C ALA A 20 10.85 -10.85 -4.71
N ALA A 21 11.31 -10.40 -3.54
CA ALA A 21 11.03 -11.04 -2.26
C ALA A 21 9.54 -10.95 -1.87
N GLU A 22 8.88 -9.80 -2.09
CA GLU A 22 7.43 -9.68 -1.88
C GLU A 22 6.66 -10.60 -2.83
N GLU A 23 6.97 -10.61 -4.12
CA GLU A 23 6.33 -11.47 -5.12
C GLU A 23 6.54 -12.97 -4.83
N GLU A 24 7.71 -13.36 -4.34
CA GLU A 24 7.99 -14.73 -3.92
C GLU A 24 7.10 -15.13 -2.74
N ARG A 25 6.99 -14.27 -1.70
CA ARG A 25 6.11 -14.53 -0.54
C ARG A 25 4.64 -14.58 -0.93
N LEU A 26 4.24 -13.72 -1.87
CA LEU A 26 2.90 -13.65 -2.41
C LEU A 26 2.55 -14.87 -3.28
N GLY A 27 3.56 -15.49 -3.91
CA GLY A 27 3.35 -16.52 -4.92
C GLY A 27 2.76 -15.98 -6.22
N ALA A 28 2.81 -14.67 -6.45
CA ALA A 28 2.28 -13.98 -7.61
C ALA A 28 3.15 -12.76 -7.96
N LYS A 29 3.01 -12.27 -9.20
CA LYS A 29 3.66 -11.02 -9.65
C LYS A 29 2.78 -9.82 -9.33
N LEU A 30 3.42 -8.70 -8.98
CA LEU A 30 2.71 -7.42 -8.92
C LEU A 30 2.35 -6.98 -10.35
N PRO A 31 1.26 -6.20 -10.52
CA PRO A 31 0.94 -5.59 -11.81
C PRO A 31 2.10 -4.70 -12.28
N ASP A 32 2.36 -4.70 -13.59
CA ASP A 32 3.52 -4.01 -14.18
C ASP A 32 3.58 -2.53 -13.77
N GLU A 33 2.45 -1.83 -13.78
CA GLU A 33 2.37 -0.42 -13.39
C GLU A 33 2.78 -0.21 -11.92
N LEU A 34 2.20 -0.97 -10.98
CA LEU A 34 2.53 -0.86 -9.56
C LEU A 34 4.02 -1.19 -9.33
N ARG A 35 4.52 -2.24 -9.98
CA ARG A 35 5.93 -2.62 -9.93
C ARG A 35 6.83 -1.48 -10.40
N GLU A 36 6.57 -0.93 -11.59
CA GLU A 36 7.37 0.14 -12.17
C GLU A 36 7.39 1.39 -11.26
N ARG A 37 6.23 1.75 -10.69
CA ARG A 37 6.10 2.88 -9.77
C ARG A 37 6.89 2.68 -8.48
N LEU A 38 6.75 1.53 -7.82
CA LEU A 38 7.49 1.23 -6.60
C LEU A 38 9.02 1.19 -6.82
N LEU A 39 9.48 0.72 -8.00
CA LEU A 39 10.90 0.72 -8.37
C LEU A 39 11.44 2.12 -8.69
N ALA A 40 10.62 2.98 -9.31
CA ALA A 40 10.95 4.37 -9.58
C ALA A 40 10.99 5.21 -8.29
N GLY A 41 10.15 4.84 -7.33
CA GLY A 41 9.87 5.59 -6.11
C GLY A 41 8.57 6.38 -6.26
N VAL A 42 7.72 6.28 -5.24
CA VAL A 42 6.44 7.00 -5.13
C VAL A 42 6.45 7.86 -3.86
N PRO A 43 5.63 8.91 -3.76
CA PRO A 43 5.47 9.63 -2.51
C PRO A 43 4.95 8.72 -1.38
N GLU A 44 5.13 9.12 -0.11
CA GLU A 44 4.58 8.37 1.03
C GLU A 44 3.05 8.25 0.98
N SER A 45 2.37 9.16 0.28
CA SER A 45 0.93 9.14 0.04
C SER A 45 0.60 9.44 -1.42
N VAL A 46 -0.38 8.73 -1.97
CA VAL A 46 -0.88 8.94 -3.34
C VAL A 46 -2.38 9.21 -3.32
N LEU A 47 -2.87 10.01 -4.26
CA LEU A 47 -4.30 10.27 -4.40
C LEU A 47 -4.92 9.16 -5.24
N VAL A 48 -5.93 8.49 -4.69
CA VAL A 48 -6.62 7.37 -5.32
C VAL A 48 -8.03 7.82 -5.64
N LYS A 49 -8.47 7.60 -6.88
CA LYS A 49 -9.77 8.05 -7.38
C LYS A 49 -10.60 6.86 -7.81
N THR A 50 -11.81 6.76 -7.31
CA THR A 50 -12.77 5.74 -7.74
C THR A 50 -13.47 6.16 -9.04
N THR A 51 -13.99 5.18 -9.77
CA THR A 51 -14.76 5.45 -11.00
C THR A 51 -16.09 6.20 -10.77
N ASP A 52 -16.61 6.21 -9.53
CA ASP A 52 -17.79 6.99 -9.13
C ASP A 52 -17.46 8.44 -8.72
N GLY A 53 -16.18 8.82 -8.73
CA GLY A 53 -15.70 10.20 -8.58
C GLY A 53 -15.31 10.62 -7.17
N GLU A 54 -15.16 9.67 -6.25
CA GLU A 54 -14.54 9.91 -4.94
C GLU A 54 -13.02 9.89 -5.06
N ASP A 55 -12.34 10.68 -4.24
CA ASP A 55 -10.89 10.65 -4.11
C ASP A 55 -10.42 10.71 -2.66
N MET A 56 -9.32 10.00 -2.37
CA MET A 56 -8.75 9.91 -1.02
C MET A 56 -7.24 9.69 -1.08
N ASP A 57 -6.52 10.24 -0.10
CA ASP A 57 -5.09 10.03 0.07
C ASP A 57 -4.83 8.68 0.76
N PHE A 58 -4.04 7.82 0.11
CA PHE A 58 -3.59 6.55 0.67
C PHE A 58 -2.10 6.60 0.96
N SER A 59 -1.73 6.23 2.18
CA SER A 59 -0.33 6.02 2.56
C SER A 59 0.18 4.74 1.90
N VAL A 60 1.27 4.84 1.13
CA VAL A 60 1.91 3.70 0.46
C VAL A 60 2.75 2.92 1.46
N TRP A 61 2.61 1.60 1.46
CA TRP A 61 3.43 0.73 2.31
C TRP A 61 4.82 0.50 1.71
N GLY A 62 5.84 0.75 2.53
CA GLY A 62 7.25 0.58 2.17
C GLY A 62 7.70 -0.88 2.18
N PRO A 63 8.92 -1.16 1.69
CA PRO A 63 9.48 -2.50 1.74
C PRO A 63 9.64 -2.96 3.19
N SER A 64 9.72 -4.29 3.38
CA SER A 64 10.05 -4.80 4.70
C SER A 64 11.49 -4.40 5.06
N THR A 65 11.63 -3.57 6.10
CA THR A 65 12.93 -3.12 6.60
C THR A 65 13.17 -3.60 8.03
N THR A 66 14.35 -3.29 8.57
CA THR A 66 14.65 -3.44 9.99
C THR A 66 15.27 -2.14 10.46
N ASP A 67 14.50 -1.37 11.22
CA ASP A 67 14.96 -0.13 11.84
C ASP A 67 15.66 -0.43 13.16
N SER A 68 16.59 0.43 13.57
CA SER A 68 17.25 0.30 14.87
C SER A 68 17.01 1.54 15.72
N ASP A 69 16.63 1.35 16.99
CA ASP A 69 16.54 2.49 17.92
C ASP A 69 17.93 3.01 18.32
N SER A 70 17.95 4.13 19.06
CA SER A 70 19.19 4.73 19.59
C SER A 70 19.98 3.82 20.55
N LYS A 71 19.42 2.68 20.94
CA LYS A 71 20.07 1.64 21.76
C LYS A 71 20.50 0.43 20.94
N GLY A 72 20.35 0.47 19.61
CA GLY A 72 20.71 -0.61 18.69
C GLY A 72 19.74 -1.80 18.73
N ARG A 73 18.50 -1.60 19.22
CA ARG A 73 17.48 -2.65 19.14
C ARG A 73 16.82 -2.59 17.78
N GLU A 74 16.79 -3.72 17.11
CA GLU A 74 16.17 -3.92 15.82
C GLU A 74 14.64 -4.06 15.95
N TYR A 75 13.90 -3.31 15.13
CA TYR A 75 12.45 -3.37 14.99
C TYR A 75 12.15 -3.65 13.51
N PRO A 76 11.60 -4.82 13.17
CA PRO A 76 11.22 -5.11 11.81
C PRO A 76 9.99 -4.27 11.45
N THR A 77 10.08 -3.54 10.34
CA THR A 77 8.92 -2.90 9.72
C THR A 77 8.39 -3.89 8.66
N PRO A 78 7.14 -4.34 8.77
CA PRO A 78 6.56 -5.27 7.81
C PRO A 78 6.43 -4.61 6.42
N GLY A 79 6.57 -5.42 5.37
CA GLY A 79 6.24 -5.00 4.00
C GLY A 79 4.82 -5.38 3.62
N MET A 80 4.40 -5.03 2.40
CA MET A 80 3.04 -5.22 1.89
C MET A 80 2.45 -6.62 2.12
N THR A 81 3.21 -7.68 1.85
CA THR A 81 2.68 -9.04 2.01
C THR A 81 2.37 -9.37 3.47
N LYS A 82 3.22 -8.94 4.40
CA LYS A 82 3.02 -9.21 5.83
C LYS A 82 1.88 -8.35 6.40
N GLU A 83 1.85 -7.06 6.06
CA GLU A 83 0.73 -6.18 6.44
C GLU A 83 -0.61 -6.74 5.93
N THR A 84 -0.66 -7.21 4.68
CA THR A 84 -1.87 -7.84 4.13
C THR A 84 -2.27 -9.10 4.89
N GLN A 85 -1.31 -9.93 5.29
CA GLN A 85 -1.60 -11.13 6.08
C GLN A 85 -2.17 -10.77 7.44
N GLU A 86 -1.62 -9.77 8.12
CA GLU A 86 -2.11 -9.29 9.41
C GLU A 86 -3.56 -8.76 9.29
N VAL A 87 -3.86 -7.99 8.25
CA VAL A 87 -5.24 -7.56 7.97
C VAL A 87 -6.14 -8.77 7.68
N ARG A 88 -5.73 -9.70 6.82
CA ARG A 88 -6.52 -10.89 6.50
C ARG A 88 -6.83 -11.74 7.74
N GLU A 89 -5.86 -11.91 8.63
CA GLU A 89 -6.04 -12.64 9.89
C GLU A 89 -7.00 -11.93 10.85
N MET A 90 -6.89 -10.60 10.95
CA MET A 90 -7.78 -9.77 11.77
C MET A 90 -9.23 -9.79 11.25
N MET A 91 -9.40 -9.73 9.93
CA MET A 91 -10.69 -9.61 9.25
C MET A 91 -11.37 -10.97 9.03
N GLY A 92 -10.60 -12.06 8.98
CA GLY A 92 -11.14 -13.41 8.84
C GLY A 92 -11.99 -13.57 7.57
N GLU A 93 -13.26 -13.94 7.75
CA GLU A 93 -14.19 -14.18 6.64
C GLU A 93 -14.65 -12.91 5.91
N PHE A 94 -14.42 -11.73 6.48
CA PHE A 94 -14.76 -10.45 5.86
C PHE A 94 -13.70 -9.97 4.87
N PHE A 95 -12.49 -10.54 4.88
CA PHE A 95 -11.45 -10.16 3.93
C PHE A 95 -11.76 -10.75 2.54
N PRO A 96 -11.93 -9.93 1.49
CA PRO A 96 -12.30 -10.45 0.18
C PRO A 96 -11.28 -11.44 -0.39
N ASP A 97 -11.78 -12.61 -0.79
CA ASP A 97 -10.95 -13.68 -1.36
C ASP A 97 -10.22 -13.25 -2.64
N ASP A 98 -10.75 -12.25 -3.35
CA ASP A 98 -10.20 -11.76 -4.62
C ASP A 98 -9.03 -10.79 -4.46
N ILE A 99 -8.75 -10.34 -3.23
CA ILE A 99 -7.56 -9.54 -2.93
C ILE A 99 -6.34 -10.47 -2.85
N VAL A 100 -5.34 -10.12 -3.64
CA VAL A 100 -4.01 -10.74 -3.64
C VAL A 100 -3.14 -10.08 -2.57
N VAL A 101 -2.97 -8.76 -2.64
CA VAL A 101 -2.13 -7.97 -1.71
C VAL A 101 -2.67 -6.55 -1.57
N ALA A 102 -2.59 -5.97 -0.37
CA ALA A 102 -2.77 -4.54 -0.13
C ALA A 102 -1.42 -3.82 -0.23
N TRP A 103 -1.41 -2.62 -0.81
CA TRP A 103 -0.20 -1.83 -1.02
C TRP A 103 -0.23 -0.45 -0.36
N GLY A 104 -1.33 -0.12 0.30
CA GLY A 104 -1.48 1.11 1.08
C GLY A 104 -2.80 1.16 1.83
N ALA A 105 -2.91 2.14 2.72
CA ALA A 105 -4.09 2.37 3.57
C ALA A 105 -4.35 3.87 3.76
N ASP A 106 -5.61 4.26 3.92
CA ASP A 106 -6.00 5.65 4.18
C ASP A 106 -5.95 6.03 5.68
N GLY A 107 -5.81 5.02 6.56
CA GLY A 107 -5.78 5.18 8.00
C GLY A 107 -7.14 5.09 8.70
N THR A 108 -8.24 4.93 7.96
CA THR A 108 -9.59 4.69 8.49
C THR A 108 -9.95 3.20 8.53
N GLY A 109 -9.27 2.39 7.70
CA GLY A 109 -9.50 0.95 7.59
C GLY A 109 -9.56 0.49 6.14
N ASP A 110 -9.77 1.44 5.23
CA ASP A 110 -9.80 1.21 3.80
C ASP A 110 -8.42 0.97 3.23
N LEU A 111 -8.35 0.08 2.24
CA LEU A 111 -7.10 -0.35 1.63
C LEU A 111 -7.13 -0.15 0.11
N VAL A 112 -5.97 0.20 -0.44
CA VAL A 112 -5.71 -0.01 -1.86
C VAL A 112 -5.02 -1.34 -2.09
N VAL A 113 -5.56 -2.09 -3.05
CA VAL A 113 -5.29 -3.52 -3.20
C VAL A 113 -5.04 -3.89 -4.66
N VAL A 114 -4.37 -5.03 -4.84
CA VAL A 114 -4.23 -5.76 -6.09
C VAL A 114 -5.21 -6.93 -6.07
N LEU A 115 -6.00 -7.08 -7.13
CA LEU A 115 -6.92 -8.20 -7.31
C LEU A 115 -6.27 -9.37 -8.06
N LYS A 116 -6.89 -10.55 -8.01
CA LYS A 116 -6.42 -11.78 -8.70
C LYS A 116 -6.22 -11.62 -10.21
N ASP A 117 -6.95 -10.71 -10.85
CA ASP A 117 -6.81 -10.42 -12.28
C ASP A 117 -5.70 -9.40 -12.59
N GLY A 118 -5.01 -8.90 -11.56
CA GLY A 118 -3.94 -7.91 -11.65
C GLY A 118 -4.43 -6.46 -11.69
N SER A 119 -5.73 -6.20 -11.58
CA SER A 119 -6.24 -4.83 -11.47
C SER A 119 -6.01 -4.24 -10.08
N LEU A 120 -5.99 -2.91 -10.01
CA LEU A 120 -5.96 -2.16 -8.76
C LEU A 120 -7.39 -1.80 -8.34
N ALA A 121 -7.66 -1.90 -7.04
CA ALA A 121 -8.95 -1.54 -6.47
C ALA A 121 -8.77 -0.83 -5.12
N TRP A 122 -9.81 -0.14 -4.69
CA TRP A 122 -9.99 0.33 -3.32
C TRP A 122 -11.01 -0.60 -2.66
N TRP A 123 -10.57 -1.29 -1.60
CA TRP A 123 -11.47 -2.02 -0.71
C TRP A 123 -11.98 -1.08 0.38
N ARG A 124 -13.26 -0.70 0.25
CA ARG A 124 -14.01 0.15 1.20
C ARG A 124 -14.54 -0.75 2.31
N HIS A 125 -13.91 -0.70 3.49
CA HIS A 125 -14.27 -1.56 4.62
C HIS A 125 -15.18 -0.83 5.63
N ASP A 126 -14.95 0.45 5.90
CA ASP A 126 -15.69 1.17 6.95
C ASP A 126 -17.06 1.68 6.47
N ASP A 127 -17.23 1.86 5.15
CA ASP A 127 -18.52 2.11 4.55
C ASP A 127 -19.31 0.80 4.48
N SER A 128 -20.55 0.85 4.93
CA SER A 128 -21.42 -0.29 5.32
C SER A 128 -21.66 -1.43 4.31
N ASP A 129 -20.99 -1.42 3.16
CA ASP A 129 -21.18 -2.33 2.04
C ASP A 129 -19.90 -3.02 1.52
N ASP A 130 -18.81 -3.11 2.32
CA ASP A 130 -17.60 -3.94 2.06
C ASP A 130 -17.31 -4.14 0.55
N GLU A 131 -16.93 -3.08 -0.15
CA GLU A 131 -16.94 -3.05 -1.62
C GLU A 131 -15.53 -2.98 -2.22
N LEU A 132 -15.31 -3.73 -3.31
CA LEU A 132 -14.12 -3.58 -4.17
C LEU A 132 -14.44 -2.66 -5.34
N VAL A 133 -13.87 -1.45 -5.32
CA VAL A 133 -14.14 -0.42 -6.32
C VAL A 133 -12.91 -0.24 -7.21
N ALA A 134 -13.09 -0.25 -8.53
CA ALA A 134 -12.00 0.03 -9.47
C ALA A 134 -11.51 1.47 -9.32
N VAL A 135 -10.20 1.67 -9.44
CA VAL A 135 -9.55 2.96 -9.20
C VAL A 135 -8.59 3.40 -10.30
N GLU A 136 -8.38 4.71 -10.37
CA GLU A 136 -7.24 5.36 -11.00
C GLU A 136 -6.34 5.94 -9.90
N VAL A 137 -5.02 5.84 -10.07
CA VAL A 137 -4.05 6.31 -9.06
C VAL A 137 -3.26 7.49 -9.62
N ASP A 138 -3.26 8.60 -8.88
CA ASP A 138 -2.36 9.72 -9.12
C ASP A 138 -1.06 9.51 -8.33
N TRP A 139 -0.09 8.92 -9.02
CA TRP A 139 1.21 8.53 -8.47
C TRP A 139 2.13 9.71 -8.13
N ASP A 140 1.81 10.91 -8.60
CA ASP A 140 2.64 12.10 -8.37
C ASP A 140 2.27 12.82 -7.05
N GLY A 141 1.23 12.33 -6.36
CA GLY A 141 0.74 12.85 -5.09
C GLY A 141 -0.26 14.02 -5.24
N PRO A 142 -0.91 14.43 -4.14
CA PRO A 142 -1.79 15.61 -4.11
C PRO A 142 -1.05 16.95 -4.27
#